data_AF-A0A9P6AVP9-F1
#
_entry.id   AF-A0A9P6AVP9-F1
#
_cell.length_a   1.000
_cell.length_b   1.000
_cell.length_c   1.000
_cell.angle_alpha   90.00
_cell.angle_beta   90.00
_cell.angle_gamma   90.00
#
_symmetry.space_group_name_H-M   'P 1'
#
loop_
_entity.id
_entity.type
_entity.pdbx_description
1 polymer ?
#
loop_
_entity_poly.entity_id
_entity_poly.type
_entity_poly.pdbx_seq_one_letter_code
_entity_poly.pdbx_strand_id
1 'polypeptide(L)'
;MSLPPPSTGIATSVAGIPDNGLTPTPPQTRLAFLSSADRDIAHLRPITIPEGTRINVAFNGGTWTKPDGTLLANIVPNVGGEQGYQDHTGILNMNIKYTVQFVEDNKWGYVQGKGVADGDGVTKLFITLESDSVAAKGLTGQTIYAPGHFQNELIVATNWVFVVST
;
A
#
# COMPACT_ATOMS: atom_id res chain seq x y z
N MET A 1 46.29 4.04 28.14
CA MET A 1 45.43 3.01 28.77
C MET A 1 44.18 2.89 27.92
N SER A 2 43.92 1.71 27.35
CA SER A 2 42.81 1.42 26.44
C SER A 2 41.71 0.69 27.20
N LEU A 3 40.44 1.07 26.98
CA LEU A 3 39.27 0.41 27.57
C LEU A 3 38.89 -0.84 26.75
N PRO A 4 38.44 -1.93 27.39
CA PRO A 4 38.03 -3.15 26.69
C PRO A 4 36.70 -2.96 25.93
N PRO A 5 36.44 -3.76 24.87
CA PRO A 5 35.20 -3.69 24.10
C PRO A 5 33.99 -4.21 24.90
N PRO A 6 32.77 -3.75 24.59
CA PRO A 6 31.56 -4.19 25.28
C PRO A 6 31.24 -5.66 24.98
N SER A 7 30.92 -6.41 26.03
CA SER A 7 30.47 -7.80 25.96
C SER A 7 29.10 -7.90 25.30
N THR A 8 28.96 -8.82 24.35
CA THR A 8 27.68 -9.29 23.81
C THR A 8 26.85 -9.93 24.92
N GLY A 9 25.78 -9.24 25.34
CA GLY A 9 24.79 -9.80 26.25
C GLY A 9 24.05 -10.95 25.57
N ILE A 10 24.35 -12.18 26.00
CA ILE A 10 23.56 -13.37 25.72
C ILE A 10 22.21 -13.20 26.41
N ALA A 11 21.11 -13.23 25.65
CA ALA A 11 19.78 -13.39 26.21
C ALA A 11 19.72 -14.71 26.97
N THR A 12 19.62 -14.64 28.29
CA THR A 12 19.35 -15.78 29.16
C THR A 12 18.01 -16.39 28.79
N SER A 13 18.02 -17.60 28.24
CA SER A 13 16.83 -18.45 28.25
C SER A 13 16.52 -18.79 29.71
N VAL A 14 15.35 -18.35 30.19
CA VAL A 14 14.81 -18.85 31.45
C VAL A 14 14.33 -20.27 31.17
N ALA A 15 15.13 -21.25 31.59
CA ALA A 15 14.72 -22.64 31.62
C ALA A 15 13.65 -22.83 32.71
N GLY A 16 12.49 -23.41 32.36
CA GLY A 16 11.63 -24.06 33.36
C GLY A 16 10.18 -23.62 33.48
N ILE A 17 9.49 -23.19 32.41
CA ILE A 17 8.02 -23.33 32.39
C ILE A 17 7.70 -24.52 31.47
N PRO A 18 7.07 -25.60 31.95
CA PRO A 18 6.59 -26.66 31.08
C PRO A 18 5.57 -26.07 30.10
N ASP A 19 5.92 -26.12 28.82
CA ASP A 19 5.01 -25.81 27.73
C ASP A 19 3.95 -26.91 27.71
N ASN A 20 2.73 -26.58 28.15
CA ASN A 20 1.61 -27.51 28.13
C ASN A 20 1.07 -27.76 26.71
N GLY A 21 1.80 -27.38 25.65
CA GLY A 21 1.41 -27.64 24.26
C GLY A 21 0.14 -26.89 23.83
N LEU A 22 -0.21 -25.83 24.55
CA LEU A 22 -1.41 -25.04 24.37
C LEU A 22 -1.12 -23.60 23.96
N THR A 23 0.10 -23.24 23.55
CA THR A 23 0.30 -21.96 22.88
C THR A 23 -0.54 -21.97 21.61
N PRO A 24 -1.64 -21.20 21.52
CA PRO A 24 -2.41 -21.13 20.30
C PRO A 24 -1.44 -20.58 19.25
N THR A 25 -1.16 -21.35 18.21
CA THR A 25 -0.46 -20.81 17.05
C THR A 25 -1.22 -19.57 16.61
N PRO A 26 -0.59 -18.38 16.55
CA PRO A 26 -1.26 -17.19 16.07
C PRO A 26 -1.91 -17.49 14.72
N PRO A 27 -3.14 -17.02 14.46
CA PRO A 27 -3.77 -17.22 13.17
C PRO A 27 -2.80 -16.82 12.06
N GLN A 28 -2.51 -17.75 11.13
CA GLN A 28 -1.63 -17.44 10.02
C GLN A 28 -2.34 -16.46 9.10
N THR A 29 -1.79 -15.26 8.97
CA THR A 29 -2.23 -14.31 7.94
C THR A 29 -2.05 -14.93 6.57
N ARG A 30 -3.15 -15.05 5.82
CA ARG A 30 -3.12 -15.45 4.41
C ARG A 30 -3.27 -14.22 3.54
N LEU A 31 -2.42 -14.11 2.52
CA LEU A 31 -2.53 -13.11 1.47
C LEU A 31 -3.10 -13.79 0.22
N ALA A 32 -4.19 -13.25 -0.30
CA ALA A 32 -4.76 -13.65 -1.58
C ALA A 32 -4.69 -12.48 -2.55
N PHE A 33 -4.16 -12.71 -3.76
CA PHE A 33 -4.13 -11.71 -4.81
C PHE A 33 -5.56 -11.43 -5.31
N LEU A 34 -5.94 -10.16 -5.35
CA LEU A 34 -7.29 -9.71 -5.70
C LEU A 34 -7.35 -9.01 -7.04
N SER A 35 -6.42 -8.10 -7.29
CA SER A 35 -6.39 -7.28 -8.49
C SER A 35 -5.05 -6.58 -8.63
N SER A 36 -4.70 -6.15 -9.85
CA SER A 36 -3.69 -5.12 -10.06
C SER A 36 -4.36 -3.76 -10.29
N ALA A 37 -3.68 -2.67 -9.97
CA ALA A 37 -4.14 -1.32 -10.26
C ALA A 37 -3.05 -0.53 -10.96
N ASP A 38 -3.30 -0.09 -12.19
CA ASP A 38 -2.43 0.82 -12.93
C ASP A 38 -2.98 2.24 -12.85
N ARG A 39 -2.13 3.19 -12.48
CA ARG A 39 -2.50 4.60 -12.28
C ARG A 39 -1.78 5.47 -13.29
N ASP A 40 -2.53 6.19 -14.12
CA ASP A 40 -1.97 7.19 -15.02
C ASP A 40 -1.77 8.50 -14.27
N ILE A 41 -0.53 8.98 -14.20
CA ILE A 41 -0.18 10.20 -13.46
C ILE A 41 -0.32 11.41 -14.40
N ALA A 42 -1.23 12.31 -14.03
CA ALA A 42 -1.47 13.56 -14.76
C ALA A 42 -0.34 14.56 -14.58
N HIS A 43 -0.06 14.88 -13.32
CA HIS A 43 0.90 15.89 -12.93
C HIS A 43 1.52 15.51 -11.60
N LEU A 44 2.85 15.65 -11.50
CA LEU A 44 3.60 15.61 -10.26
C LEU A 44 4.07 17.03 -9.93
N ARG A 45 3.75 17.51 -8.73
CA ARG A 45 4.10 18.84 -8.24
C ARG A 45 4.99 18.72 -7.00
N PRO A 46 6.32 18.81 -7.15
CA PRO A 46 7.24 18.79 -6.03
C PRO A 46 7.33 20.19 -5.41
N ILE A 47 7.35 20.25 -4.07
CA ILE A 47 7.63 21.47 -3.30
C ILE A 47 8.78 21.12 -2.35
N THR A 48 9.96 21.61 -2.69
CA THR A 48 11.18 21.36 -1.89
C THR A 48 11.27 22.36 -0.74
N ILE A 49 11.49 21.83 0.46
CA ILE A 49 11.77 22.56 1.70
C ILE A 49 13.08 22.02 2.28
N PRO A 50 13.74 22.73 3.23
CA PRO A 50 15.02 22.27 3.78
C PRO A 50 15.00 20.85 4.34
N GLU A 51 13.86 20.40 4.86
CA GLU A 51 13.70 19.09 5.48
C GLU A 51 13.50 17.95 4.47
N GLY A 52 13.04 18.25 3.24
CA GLY A 52 12.68 17.27 2.22
C GLY A 52 11.78 17.83 1.10
N THR A 53 11.13 16.93 0.35
CA THR A 53 10.25 17.30 -0.77
C THR A 53 8.81 16.85 -0.52
N ARG A 54 7.86 17.78 -0.54
CA ARG A 54 6.44 17.45 -0.60
C ARG A 54 6.07 17.10 -2.03
N ILE A 55 5.33 16.02 -2.23
CA ILE A 55 4.88 15.57 -3.54
C ILE A 55 3.35 15.63 -3.56
N ASN A 56 2.78 16.20 -4.61
CA ASN A 56 1.35 16.12 -4.88
C ASN A 56 1.16 15.61 -6.31
N VAL A 57 0.35 14.56 -6.47
CA VAL A 57 0.12 13.84 -7.69
C VAL A 57 -1.37 13.86 -7.99
N ALA A 58 -1.76 14.23 -9.21
CA ALA A 58 -3.10 14.00 -9.73
C ALA A 58 -3.10 12.81 -10.69
N PHE A 59 -4.20 12.06 -10.74
CA PHE A 59 -4.33 10.93 -11.68
C PHE A 59 -5.18 11.34 -12.89
N ASN A 60 -4.71 10.99 -14.09
CA ASN A 60 -5.45 11.14 -15.35
C ASN A 60 -6.43 10.00 -15.60
N GLY A 61 -6.39 8.98 -14.75
CA GLY A 61 -7.20 7.78 -14.85
C GLY A 61 -6.37 6.57 -14.45
N GLY A 62 -6.73 5.43 -15.03
CA GLY A 62 -6.12 4.15 -14.71
C GLY A 62 -7.16 3.05 -14.62
N THR A 63 -6.69 1.84 -14.35
CA THR A 63 -7.52 0.64 -14.36
C THR A 63 -7.21 -0.22 -13.15
N TRP A 64 -8.24 -0.92 -12.66
CA TRP A 64 -8.10 -2.06 -11.77
C TRP A 64 -8.43 -3.30 -12.57
N THR A 65 -7.58 -4.32 -12.51
CA THR A 65 -7.68 -5.54 -13.31
C THR A 65 -7.73 -6.75 -12.39
N LYS A 66 -8.68 -7.66 -12.61
CA LYS A 66 -8.83 -8.92 -11.88
C LYS A 66 -7.66 -9.89 -12.19
N PRO A 67 -7.48 -10.97 -11.42
CA PRO A 67 -6.39 -11.91 -11.64
C PRO A 67 -6.48 -12.66 -12.98
N ASP A 68 -7.70 -12.75 -13.55
CA ASP A 68 -7.95 -13.32 -14.88
C ASP A 68 -7.67 -12.35 -16.04
N GLY A 69 -7.21 -11.13 -15.73
CA GLY A 69 -6.91 -10.09 -16.72
C GLY A 69 -8.11 -9.24 -17.14
N THR A 70 -9.31 -9.50 -16.61
CA THR A 70 -10.51 -8.71 -16.94
C THR A 70 -10.56 -7.40 -16.13
N LEU A 71 -11.15 -6.36 -16.73
CA LEU A 71 -11.29 -5.06 -16.09
C LEU A 71 -12.30 -5.13 -14.92
N LEU A 72 -11.86 -4.69 -13.73
CA LEU A 72 -12.68 -4.58 -12.52
C LEU A 72 -13.29 -3.18 -12.40
N ALA A 73 -12.45 -2.14 -12.50
CA ALA A 73 -12.86 -0.76 -12.32
C ALA A 73 -11.95 0.20 -13.11
N ASN A 74 -12.47 1.39 -13.41
CA ASN A 74 -11.69 2.50 -13.94
C ASN A 74 -11.42 3.52 -12.84
N ILE A 75 -10.21 4.06 -12.77
CA ILE A 75 -9.89 5.21 -11.91
C ILE A 75 -10.47 6.46 -12.58
N VAL A 76 -11.24 7.23 -11.80
CA VAL A 76 -11.91 8.42 -12.30
C VAL A 76 -10.89 9.55 -12.51
N PRO A 77 -10.74 10.09 -13.73
CA PRO A 77 -9.77 11.13 -14.02
C PRO A 77 -9.97 12.37 -13.15
N ASN A 78 -8.88 12.90 -12.60
CA ASN A 78 -8.83 14.13 -11.81
C ASN A 78 -9.70 14.13 -10.53
N VAL A 79 -10.21 12.97 -10.10
CA VAL A 79 -10.95 12.82 -8.84
C VAL A 79 -10.07 12.09 -7.84
N GLY A 80 -9.19 12.88 -7.21
CA GLY A 80 -8.21 12.43 -6.24
C GLY A 80 -6.77 12.44 -6.77
N GLY A 81 -5.92 11.70 -6.08
CA GLY A 81 -4.49 11.72 -6.28
C GLY A 81 -3.71 11.16 -5.09
N GLU A 82 -2.44 11.51 -5.04
CA GLU A 82 -1.53 11.11 -3.97
C GLU A 82 -0.80 12.34 -3.43
N GLN A 83 -0.68 12.40 -2.12
CA GLN A 83 0.12 13.41 -1.44
C GLN A 83 1.15 12.71 -0.56
N GLY A 84 2.37 13.21 -0.56
CA GLY A 84 3.43 12.62 0.22
C GLY A 84 4.53 13.57 0.62
N TYR A 85 5.44 13.04 1.41
CA TYR A 85 6.66 13.70 1.82
C TYR A 85 7.84 12.74 1.69
N GLN A 86 8.80 13.13 0.86
CA GLN A 86 10.07 12.45 0.72
C GLN A 86 11.11 13.14 1.59
N ASP A 87 11.73 12.40 2.50
CA ASP A 87 12.82 12.91 3.32
C ASP A 87 14.18 12.83 2.61
N HIS A 88 15.23 13.30 3.27
CA HIS A 88 16.61 13.29 2.76
C HIS A 88 17.21 11.88 2.61
N THR A 89 16.58 10.85 3.17
CA THR A 89 16.97 9.45 2.99
C THR A 89 16.37 8.83 1.72
N GLY A 90 15.49 9.57 1.04
CA GLY A 90 14.81 9.13 -0.17
C GLY A 90 13.49 8.40 0.09
N ILE A 91 13.10 8.24 1.36
CA ILE A 91 11.87 7.57 1.75
C ILE A 91 10.68 8.51 1.60
N LEU A 92 9.69 8.09 0.80
CA LEU A 92 8.43 8.78 0.56
C LEU A 92 7.32 8.22 1.44
N ASN A 93 6.80 9.04 2.36
CA ASN A 93 5.58 8.74 3.09
C ASN A 93 4.37 9.19 2.27
N MET A 94 3.48 8.27 1.94
CA MET A 94 2.39 8.45 0.99
C MET A 94 1.02 8.50 1.69
N ASN A 95 0.13 9.31 1.14
CA ASN A 95 -1.29 9.37 1.47
C ASN A 95 -2.08 9.47 0.16
N ILE A 96 -2.79 8.42 -0.20
CA ILE A 96 -3.48 8.29 -1.47
C ILE A 96 -4.99 8.34 -1.27
N LYS A 97 -5.70 9.07 -2.13
CA LYS A 97 -7.16 9.17 -2.12
C LYS A 97 -7.66 9.32 -3.54
N TYR A 98 -8.50 8.41 -4.04
CA TYR A 98 -9.05 8.52 -5.39
C TYR A 98 -10.38 7.80 -5.53
N THR A 99 -11.11 8.12 -6.59
CA THR A 99 -12.37 7.47 -6.92
C THR A 99 -12.19 6.46 -8.05
N VAL A 100 -12.92 5.36 -7.97
CA VAL A 100 -13.05 4.36 -9.03
C VAL A 100 -14.51 4.20 -9.45
N GLN A 101 -14.74 3.73 -10.67
CA GLN A 101 -16.04 3.27 -11.14
C GLN A 101 -15.96 1.79 -11.52
N PHE A 102 -16.76 0.96 -10.86
CA PHE A 102 -16.80 -0.48 -11.13
C PHE A 102 -17.53 -0.75 -12.45
N VAL A 103 -16.95 -1.64 -13.27
CA VAL A 103 -17.49 -1.94 -14.62
C VAL A 103 -18.77 -2.76 -14.52
N GLU A 104 -18.88 -3.63 -13.51
CA GLU A 104 -19.97 -4.58 -13.38
C GLU A 104 -21.34 -3.90 -13.17
N ASP A 105 -21.38 -2.83 -12.37
CA ASP A 105 -22.62 -2.17 -11.97
C ASP A 105 -22.59 -0.64 -12.08
N ASN A 106 -21.53 -0.07 -12.65
CA ASN A 106 -21.30 1.38 -12.81
C ASN A 106 -21.30 2.17 -11.49
N LYS A 107 -21.19 1.50 -10.35
CA LYS A 107 -21.16 2.15 -9.04
C LYS A 107 -19.79 2.70 -8.72
N TRP A 108 -19.77 3.69 -7.85
CA TRP A 108 -18.56 4.38 -7.44
C TRP A 108 -17.91 3.67 -6.25
N GLY A 109 -16.59 3.76 -6.18
CA GLY A 109 -15.80 3.38 -5.02
C GLY A 109 -14.85 4.51 -4.63
N TYR A 110 -14.70 4.75 -3.34
CA TYR A 110 -13.74 5.70 -2.80
C TYR A 110 -12.60 4.94 -2.12
N VAL A 111 -11.39 5.13 -2.65
CA VAL A 111 -10.17 4.48 -2.17
C VAL A 111 -9.38 5.49 -1.37
N GLN A 112 -8.94 5.09 -0.19
CA GLN A 112 -8.01 5.87 0.63
C GLN A 112 -6.92 4.98 1.20
N GLY A 113 -5.70 5.48 1.31
CA GLY A 113 -4.60 4.68 1.83
C GLY A 113 -3.42 5.48 2.34
N LYS A 114 -2.57 4.79 3.09
CA LYS A 114 -1.30 5.30 3.61
C LYS A 114 -0.20 4.29 3.37
N GLY A 115 0.96 4.78 2.98
CA GLY A 115 2.05 3.92 2.59
C GLY A 115 3.42 4.57 2.70
N VAL A 116 4.42 3.79 2.31
CA VAL A 116 5.81 4.16 2.21
C VAL A 116 6.34 3.63 0.88
N ALA A 117 7.10 4.47 0.20
CA ALA A 117 7.81 4.17 -1.02
C ALA A 117 9.28 4.59 -0.90
N ASP A 118 10.12 4.01 -1.74
CA ASP A 118 11.54 4.31 -1.91
C ASP A 118 11.89 4.32 -3.41
N GLY A 119 13.18 4.35 -3.74
CA GLY A 119 13.67 4.38 -5.12
C GLY A 119 13.23 3.19 -5.99
N ASP A 120 12.83 2.07 -5.38
CA ASP A 120 12.42 0.85 -6.08
C ASP A 120 10.90 0.77 -6.28
N GLY A 121 10.11 1.56 -5.54
CA GLY A 121 8.65 1.55 -5.66
C GLY A 121 7.91 1.78 -4.36
N VAL A 122 6.66 1.32 -4.34
CA VAL A 122 5.77 1.33 -3.18
C VAL A 122 6.05 0.09 -2.32
N THR A 123 6.94 0.23 -1.35
CA THR A 123 7.36 -0.84 -0.44
C THR A 123 6.19 -1.35 0.40
N LYS A 124 5.35 -0.44 0.92
CA LYS A 124 4.17 -0.77 1.74
C LYS A 124 3.05 0.22 1.47
N LEU A 125 1.88 -0.26 1.11
CA LEU A 125 0.69 0.58 1.04
C LEU A 125 -0.50 -0.19 1.60
N PHE A 126 -1.25 0.45 2.49
CA PHE A 126 -2.49 -0.06 3.00
C PHE A 126 -3.61 0.85 2.53
N ILE A 127 -4.58 0.27 1.83
CA ILE A 127 -5.77 0.97 1.35
C ILE A 127 -7.02 0.42 2.03
N THR A 128 -8.05 1.25 2.05
CA THR A 128 -9.43 0.88 2.36
C THR A 128 -10.30 1.36 1.21
N LEU A 129 -11.38 0.64 0.97
CA LEU A 129 -12.37 0.94 -0.07
C LEU A 129 -13.73 1.15 0.59
N GLU A 130 -14.42 2.20 0.17
CA GLU A 130 -15.83 2.44 0.44
C GLU A 130 -16.61 2.33 -0.87
N SER A 131 -17.56 1.41 -0.94
CA SER A 131 -18.43 1.26 -2.12
C SER A 131 -19.66 0.42 -1.77
N ASP A 132 -20.76 0.71 -2.46
CA ASP A 132 -21.97 -0.11 -2.48
C ASP A 132 -22.06 -1.00 -3.75
N SER A 133 -20.95 -1.13 -4.49
CA SER A 133 -20.81 -2.03 -5.65
C SER A 133 -20.86 -3.50 -5.23
N VAL A 134 -21.55 -4.32 -6.03
CA VAL A 134 -21.55 -5.77 -5.83
C VAL A 134 -20.16 -6.36 -6.06
N ALA A 135 -19.38 -5.78 -6.99
CA ALA A 135 -18.00 -6.17 -7.26
C ALA A 135 -17.06 -5.87 -6.08
N ALA A 136 -17.44 -4.94 -5.20
CA ALA A 136 -16.66 -4.52 -4.04
C ALA A 136 -17.12 -5.14 -2.71
N LYS A 137 -18.18 -5.95 -2.70
CA LYS A 137 -18.85 -6.42 -1.46
C LYS A 137 -17.93 -7.15 -0.46
N GLY A 138 -16.85 -7.78 -0.94
CA GLY A 138 -15.83 -8.42 -0.11
C GLY A 138 -14.60 -7.55 0.22
N LEU A 139 -14.54 -6.35 -0.33
CA LEU A 139 -13.42 -5.41 -0.22
C LEU A 139 -13.78 -4.20 0.65
N THR A 140 -15.05 -3.79 0.61
CA THR A 140 -15.52 -2.62 1.35
C THR A 140 -15.26 -2.79 2.85
N GLY A 141 -14.63 -1.78 3.46
CA GLY A 141 -14.28 -1.77 4.88
C GLY A 141 -13.10 -2.66 5.28
N GLN A 142 -12.50 -3.41 4.35
CA GLN A 142 -11.31 -4.21 4.61
C GLN A 142 -10.03 -3.38 4.52
N THR A 143 -9.02 -3.78 5.29
CA THR A 143 -7.64 -3.31 5.07
C THR A 143 -6.99 -4.16 3.99
N ILE A 144 -6.55 -3.51 2.94
CA ILE A 144 -6.02 -4.13 1.74
C ILE A 144 -4.55 -3.73 1.62
N TYR A 145 -3.67 -4.71 1.45
CA TYR A 145 -2.25 -4.47 1.21
C TYR A 145 -2.00 -4.31 -0.29
N ALA A 146 -1.31 -3.25 -0.70
CA ALA A 146 -1.21 -2.80 -2.08
C ALA A 146 0.23 -2.39 -2.51
N PRO A 147 1.27 -3.25 -2.34
CA PRO A 147 2.63 -2.94 -2.77
C PRO A 147 2.68 -2.73 -4.28
N GLY A 148 3.68 -2.00 -4.76
CA GLY A 148 3.77 -1.65 -6.17
C GLY A 148 5.14 -1.17 -6.58
N HIS A 149 5.31 -0.92 -7.87
CA HIS A 149 6.52 -0.38 -8.46
C HIS A 149 6.20 0.82 -9.33
N PHE A 150 7.15 1.72 -9.50
CA PHE A 150 7.06 2.83 -10.45
C PHE A 150 7.54 2.34 -11.82
N GLN A 151 6.71 2.49 -12.85
CA GLN A 151 7.11 2.24 -14.24
C GLN A 151 7.45 3.56 -14.94
N ASN A 152 8.60 3.57 -15.62
CA ASN A 152 9.08 4.66 -16.46
C ASN A 152 9.11 6.03 -15.77
N GLU A 153 9.76 6.10 -14.60
CA GLU A 153 10.12 7.29 -13.82
C GLU A 153 9.02 8.32 -13.49
N LEU A 154 7.77 8.20 -13.96
CA LEU A 154 6.70 9.10 -13.51
C LEU A 154 5.26 8.73 -13.92
N ILE A 155 5.00 7.72 -14.77
CA ILE A 155 3.73 7.69 -15.53
C ILE A 155 2.78 6.55 -15.16
N VAL A 156 3.27 5.41 -14.67
CA VAL A 156 2.40 4.33 -14.21
C VAL A 156 2.89 3.76 -12.87
N ALA A 157 2.00 3.72 -11.88
CA ALA A 157 2.23 2.97 -10.65
C ALA A 157 1.30 1.75 -10.62
N THR A 158 1.89 0.56 -10.69
CA THR A 158 1.16 -0.71 -10.61
C THR A 158 1.17 -1.20 -9.18
N ASN A 159 -0.01 -1.38 -8.57
CA ASN A 159 -0.11 -1.98 -7.25
C ASN A 159 -0.75 -3.37 -7.32
N TRP A 160 -0.24 -4.32 -6.55
CA TRP A 160 -0.81 -5.63 -6.34
C TRP A 160 -1.71 -5.60 -5.11
N VAL A 161 -3.00 -5.83 -5.28
CA VAL A 161 -4.00 -5.68 -4.23
C VAL A 161 -4.23 -7.04 -3.54
N PHE A 162 -4.05 -7.10 -2.22
CA PHE A 162 -4.24 -8.31 -1.41
C PHE A 162 -5.24 -8.08 -0.26
N VAL A 163 -6.13 -9.04 0.01
CA VAL A 163 -6.91 -9.04 1.27
C VAL A 163 -6.05 -9.71 2.34
N VAL A 164 -6.00 -9.08 3.51
CA VAL A 164 -5.48 -9.68 4.73
C VAL A 164 -6.65 -10.37 5.44
N SER A 165 -6.73 -11.70 5.39
CA SER A 165 -7.68 -12.46 6.20
C SER A 165 -6.97 -13.10 7.38
N THR A 166 -7.52 -12.93 8.58
CA THR A 166 -7.10 -13.60 9.83
C THR A 166 -7.84 -14.91 10.02
#